data_AF-A0A327TPE2-F1
#
_entry.id   AF-A0A327TPE2-F1
#
_cell.length_a   1.000
_cell.length_b   1.000
_cell.length_c   1.000
_cell.angle_alpha   90.00
_cell.angle_beta   90.00
_cell.angle_gamma   90.00
#
_symmetry.space_group_name_H-M   'P 1'
#
loop_
_entity.id
_entity.type
_entity.pdbx_description
1 polymer ?
#
loop_
_entity_poly.entity_id
_entity_poly.type
_entity_poly.pdbx_seq_one_letter_code
_entity_poly.pdbx_strand_id
1 'polypeptide(L)'
;MSPAAKPTASSGSGLRGKTVPLSKDHWRDLADLARDLQDARTRKTERITENTIIRIAIDLITAHPELLHGDTEEEIRVGALERLNAWRAAATTAAGED
;
A
#
# COMPACT_ATOMS: atom_id res chain seq x y z
N MET A 1 -52.12 -10.20 -6.29
CA MET A 1 -51.15 -9.10 -6.10
C MET A 1 -49.76 -9.72 -6.11
N SER A 2 -48.97 -9.49 -7.15
CA SER A 2 -47.59 -9.98 -7.23
C SER A 2 -46.65 -8.87 -6.73
N PRO A 3 -45.67 -9.13 -5.86
CA PRO A 3 -44.68 -8.12 -5.51
C PRO A 3 -43.69 -7.97 -6.67
N ALA A 4 -43.44 -6.72 -7.05
CA ALA A 4 -42.52 -6.32 -8.10
C ALA A 4 -41.07 -6.74 -7.77
N ALA A 5 -40.36 -7.23 -8.78
CA ALA A 5 -38.92 -7.47 -8.72
C ALA A 5 -38.19 -6.13 -8.51
N LYS A 6 -37.29 -6.08 -7.52
CA LYS A 6 -36.41 -4.92 -7.32
C LYS A 6 -35.38 -4.84 -8.46
N PRO A 7 -35.17 -3.68 -9.09
CA PRO A 7 -34.09 -3.52 -10.04
C PRO A 7 -32.75 -3.54 -9.29
N THR A 8 -31.94 -4.58 -9.54
CA THR A 8 -30.51 -4.58 -9.18
C THR A 8 -29.79 -3.70 -10.18
N ALA A 9 -29.67 -2.42 -9.85
CA ALA A 9 -28.75 -1.53 -10.52
C ALA A 9 -27.32 -1.90 -10.08
N SER A 10 -26.70 -2.84 -10.78
CA SER A 10 -25.24 -2.98 -10.78
C SER A 10 -24.65 -1.77 -11.51
N SER A 11 -24.60 -0.62 -10.83
CA SER A 11 -23.71 0.47 -11.23
C SER A 11 -22.30 0.10 -10.76
N GLY A 12 -21.73 -0.92 -11.41
CA GLY A 12 -20.34 -1.29 -11.24
C GLY A 12 -19.52 -0.40 -12.16
N SER A 13 -18.80 0.56 -11.59
CA SER A 13 -17.67 1.22 -12.23
C SER A 13 -16.87 0.17 -13.02
N GLY A 14 -16.74 0.33 -14.35
CA GLY A 14 -16.17 -0.65 -15.27
C GLY A 14 -14.68 -0.95 -15.08
N LEU A 15 -14.13 -0.68 -13.89
CA LEU A 15 -12.76 -0.95 -13.52
C LEU A 15 -12.60 -2.45 -13.27
N ARG A 16 -11.85 -3.11 -14.16
CA ARG A 16 -11.40 -4.48 -13.96
C ARG A 16 -10.21 -4.49 -12.99
N GLY A 17 -10.27 -5.39 -12.00
CA GLY A 17 -9.14 -5.62 -11.09
C GLY A 17 -7.86 -5.94 -11.87
N LYS A 18 -6.74 -5.36 -11.44
CA LYS A 18 -5.41 -5.66 -11.98
C LYS A 18 -4.76 -6.76 -11.14
N THR A 19 -4.12 -7.72 -11.82
CA THR A 19 -3.22 -8.71 -11.20
C THR A 19 -1.79 -8.32 -11.50
N VAL A 20 -0.95 -8.24 -10.48
CA VAL A 20 0.47 -7.92 -10.61
C VAL A 20 1.28 -9.16 -10.23
N PRO A 21 2.16 -9.67 -11.11
CA PRO A 21 3.05 -10.77 -10.74
C PRO A 21 4.11 -10.25 -9.76
N LEU A 22 4.27 -10.94 -8.63
CA LEU A 22 5.30 -10.63 -7.64
C LEU A 22 6.40 -11.69 -7.70
N SER A 23 7.65 -11.25 -7.51
CA SER A 23 8.79 -12.15 -7.37
C SER A 23 8.68 -12.96 -6.07
N LYS A 24 9.41 -14.08 -5.97
CA LYS A 24 9.44 -14.89 -4.74
C LYS A 24 9.94 -14.08 -3.53
N ASP A 25 10.89 -13.19 -3.74
CA ASP A 25 11.41 -12.33 -2.68
C ASP A 25 10.34 -11.34 -2.21
N HIS A 26 9.61 -10.69 -3.11
CA HIS A 26 8.49 -9.82 -2.72
C HIS A 26 7.41 -10.56 -1.92
N TRP A 27 7.11 -11.81 -2.28
CA TRP A 27 6.18 -12.64 -1.51
C TRP A 27 6.68 -12.92 -0.10
N ARG A 28 7.95 -13.31 0.04
CA ARG A 28 8.56 -13.59 1.36
C ARG A 28 8.55 -12.32 2.22
N ASP A 29 9.03 -11.21 1.67
CA ASP A 29 9.19 -9.97 2.43
C ASP A 29 7.82 -9.41 2.89
N LEU A 30 6.77 -9.55 2.06
CA LEU A 30 5.41 -9.20 2.47
C LEU A 30 4.86 -10.13 3.57
N ALA A 31 5.11 -11.43 3.47
CA ALA A 31 4.64 -12.41 4.45
C ALA A 31 5.31 -12.20 5.82
N ASP A 32 6.62 -11.96 5.83
CA ASP A 32 7.38 -11.67 7.05
C ASP A 32 6.88 -10.37 7.69
N LEU A 33 6.73 -9.30 6.91
CA LEU A 33 6.19 -8.03 7.41
C LEU A 33 4.76 -8.16 7.93
N ALA A 34 3.90 -8.92 7.25
CA ALA A 34 2.53 -9.16 7.70
C ALA A 34 2.51 -9.88 9.05
N ARG A 35 3.39 -10.86 9.24
CA ARG A 35 3.54 -11.58 10.50
C ARG A 35 4.03 -10.66 11.62
N ASP A 36 5.06 -9.87 11.37
CA ASP A 36 5.61 -8.97 12.38
C ASP A 36 4.56 -7.94 12.84
N LEU A 37 3.81 -7.36 11.90
CA LEU A 37 2.72 -6.43 12.23
C LEU A 37 1.56 -7.12 12.96
N GLN A 38 1.19 -8.33 12.53
CA GLN A 38 0.16 -9.16 13.14
C GLN A 38 0.49 -9.48 14.60
N ASP A 39 1.76 -9.76 14.90
CA ASP A 39 2.26 -10.12 16.23
C ASP A 39 2.45 -8.87 17.11
N ALA A 40 2.88 -7.75 16.55
CA ALA A 40 3.08 -6.48 17.26
C ALA A 40 1.79 -5.76 17.65
N ARG A 41 0.66 -6.03 16.98
CA ARG A 41 -0.59 -5.29 17.25
C ARG A 41 -1.10 -5.58 18.67
N THR A 42 -1.56 -4.52 19.34
CA THR A 42 -2.18 -4.61 20.66
C THR A 42 -3.67 -4.95 20.57
N ARG A 43 -4.36 -4.50 19.53
CA ARG A 43 -5.77 -4.76 19.27
C ARG A 43 -5.93 -5.89 18.24
N LYS A 44 -6.62 -6.96 18.62
CA LYS A 44 -6.76 -8.19 17.80
C LYS A 44 -8.09 -8.27 17.05
N THR A 45 -8.56 -7.14 16.51
CA THR A 45 -9.87 -7.02 15.87
C THR A 45 -9.87 -7.42 14.39
N GLU A 46 -8.78 -7.16 13.66
CA GLU A 46 -8.64 -7.52 12.25
C GLU A 46 -7.29 -8.22 12.01
N ARG A 47 -7.30 -9.22 11.11
CA ARG A 47 -6.08 -9.89 10.66
C ARG A 47 -5.30 -8.97 9.73
N ILE A 48 -4.01 -8.83 9.99
CA ILE A 48 -3.07 -8.16 9.09
C ILE A 48 -2.49 -9.24 8.17
N THR A 49 -2.59 -9.02 6.86
CA THR A 49 -2.11 -9.92 5.81
C THR A 49 -1.32 -9.12 4.78
N GLU A 50 -0.69 -9.82 3.85
CA GLU A 50 0.00 -9.27 2.69
C GLU A 50 -0.92 -8.33 1.91
N ASN A 51 -2.20 -8.69 1.74
CA ASN A 51 -3.19 -7.84 1.08
C ASN A 51 -3.48 -6.55 1.84
N THR A 52 -3.39 -6.56 3.17
CA THR A 52 -3.50 -5.33 3.97
C THR A 52 -2.30 -4.42 3.70
N ILE A 53 -1.09 -4.98 3.66
CA ILE A 53 0.12 -4.22 3.34
C ILE A 53 0.07 -3.65 1.93
N ILE A 54 -0.34 -4.44 0.93
CA ILE A 54 -0.45 -3.98 -0.47
C ILE A 54 -1.45 -2.81 -0.57
N ARG A 55 -2.60 -2.90 0.09
CA ARG A 55 -3.60 -1.80 0.11
C ARG A 55 -3.01 -0.54 0.73
N ILE A 56 -2.34 -0.66 1.88
CA ILE A 56 -1.68 0.47 2.54
C ILE A 56 -0.58 1.06 1.66
N ALA A 57 0.22 0.23 0.98
CA ALA A 57 1.27 0.71 0.08
C ALA A 57 0.68 1.51 -1.09
N ILE A 58 -0.47 1.08 -1.63
CA ILE A 58 -1.21 1.83 -2.65
C ILE A 58 -1.70 3.17 -2.09
N ASP A 59 -2.30 3.17 -0.90
CA ASP A 59 -2.78 4.41 -0.28
C ASP A 59 -1.63 5.39 -0.02
N LEU A 60 -0.50 4.92 0.49
CA LEU A 60 0.69 5.73 0.74
C LEU A 60 1.24 6.33 -0.56
N ILE A 61 1.38 5.52 -1.62
CA ILE A 61 1.98 6.02 -2.85
C ILE A 61 1.06 6.95 -3.64
N THR A 62 -0.26 6.76 -3.51
CA THR A 62 -1.25 7.63 -4.15
C THR A 62 -1.48 8.92 -3.36
N ALA A 63 -1.25 8.91 -2.04
CA ALA A 63 -1.22 10.12 -1.23
C ALA A 63 0.03 10.98 -1.47
N HIS A 64 1.13 10.35 -1.91
CA HIS A 64 2.43 11.00 -2.12
C HIS A 64 2.99 10.78 -3.55
N PRO A 65 2.27 11.22 -4.59
CA PRO A 65 2.71 11.03 -5.98
C PRO A 65 4.04 11.72 -6.29
N GLU A 66 4.41 12.77 -5.53
CA GLU A 66 5.69 13.47 -5.62
C GLU A 66 6.91 12.60 -5.29
N LEU A 67 6.72 11.39 -4.75
CA LEU A 67 7.79 10.42 -4.57
C LEU A 67 8.15 9.70 -5.88
N LEU A 68 7.25 9.66 -6.85
CA LEU A 68 7.40 8.89 -8.08
C LEU A 68 7.97 9.76 -9.23
N HIS A 69 9.27 9.72 -9.43
CA HIS A 69 9.96 10.43 -10.52
C HIS A 69 10.95 9.52 -11.25
N GLY A 70 10.92 9.56 -12.58
CA GLY A 70 11.78 8.76 -13.46
C GLY A 70 11.00 8.25 -14.67
N ASP A 71 11.71 7.78 -15.68
CA ASP A 71 11.12 7.29 -16.93
C ASP A 71 11.04 5.75 -16.96
N THR A 72 11.81 5.08 -16.09
CA THR A 72 11.80 3.62 -15.93
C THR A 72 11.37 3.18 -14.54
N GLU A 73 10.92 1.93 -14.40
CA GLU A 73 10.54 1.36 -13.09
C GLU A 73 11.70 1.44 -12.09
N GLU A 74 12.93 1.20 -12.53
CA GLU A 74 14.12 1.25 -11.68
C GLU A 74 14.42 2.68 -11.22
N GLU A 75 14.39 3.66 -12.13
CA GLU A 75 14.58 5.07 -11.78
C GLU A 75 13.51 5.55 -10.80
N ILE A 76 12.25 5.18 -11.04
CA ILE A 76 11.13 5.52 -10.16
C ILE A 76 11.35 4.89 -8.78
N ARG A 77 11.77 3.62 -8.71
CA ARG A 77 12.05 2.92 -7.45
C ARG A 77 13.17 3.60 -6.67
N VAL A 78 14.33 3.77 -7.30
CA VAL A 78 15.51 4.38 -6.67
C VAL A 78 15.19 5.79 -6.20
N GLY A 79 14.60 6.61 -7.08
CA GLY A 79 14.22 7.98 -6.77
C GLY A 79 13.21 8.10 -5.63
N ALA A 80 12.25 7.19 -5.53
CA ALA A 80 11.29 7.15 -4.42
C ALA A 80 11.98 6.80 -3.09
N LEU A 81 12.87 5.80 -3.09
CA LEU A 81 13.60 5.39 -1.90
C LEU A 81 14.56 6.48 -1.40
N GLU A 82 15.26 7.17 -2.29
CA GLU A 82 16.13 8.30 -1.95
C GLU A 82 15.35 9.45 -1.29
N ARG A 83 14.20 9.83 -1.86
CA ARG A 83 13.34 10.89 -1.30
C ARG A 83 12.79 10.53 0.07
N LEU A 84 12.36 9.28 0.26
CA LEU A 84 11.91 8.79 1.56
C LEU A 84 13.02 8.84 2.61
N ASN A 85 14.24 8.47 2.23
CA ASN A 85 15.40 8.53 3.13
C ASN A 85 15.76 9.98 3.47
N ALA A 86 15.72 10.89 2.49
CA ALA A 86 15.95 12.31 2.72
C ALA A 86 14.89 12.91 3.68
N TRP A 87 13.62 12.56 3.50
CA TRP A 87 12.53 12.97 4.40
C TRP A 87 12.77 12.49 5.84
N ARG A 88 13.19 11.23 6.02
CA ARG A 88 13.53 10.67 7.34
C ARG A 88 14.73 11.37 7.98
N ALA A 89 15.77 11.66 7.20
CA ALA A 89 16.95 12.37 7.68
C ALA A 89 16.59 13.79 8.17
N ALA A 90 15.81 14.53 7.39
CA ALA A 90 15.32 15.85 7.76
C ALA A 90 14.49 15.83 9.05
N ALA A 91 13.60 14.84 9.19
CA ALA A 91 12.79 14.67 10.41
C ALA A 91 13.64 14.33 11.65
N THR A 92 14.75 13.60 11.47
CA THR A 92 15.65 13.25 12.57
C THR A 92 16.49 14.45 13.02
N THR A 93 16.99 15.27 12.08
CA THR A 93 17.72 16.50 12.41
C THR A 93 16.83 17.48 13.17
N ALA A 94 15.58 17.65 12.75
CA ALA A 94 14.62 18.52 13.44
C ALA A 94 14.27 18.05 14.86
N ALA A 95 14.44 16.77 15.19
CA ALA A 95 14.19 16.21 16.52
C ALA A 95 15.42 16.22 17.44
N GLY A 96 16.61 16.53 16.92
CA GLY A 96 17.88 16.57 17.68
C GLY A 96 18.32 17.96 18.12
N GLU A 97 17.52 19.00 17.87
CA GLU A 97 17.79 20.39 18.24
C GLU A 97 17.00 20.87 19.48
N ASP A 98 16.37 19.96 20.23
CA ASP A 98 15.72 20.24 21.53
C ASP A 98 16.59 19.85 22.74
#